data_AF-A0A397EYW8-F1
#
_entry.id   AF-A0A397EYW8-F1
#
_cell.length_a   1.000
_cell.length_b   1.000
_cell.length_c   1.000
_cell.angle_alpha   90.00
_cell.angle_beta   90.00
_cell.angle_gamma   90.00
#
_symmetry.space_group_name_H-M   'P 1'
#
loop_
_entity.id
_entity.type
_entity.pdbx_description
1 polymer ?
#
loop_
_entity_poly.entity_id
_entity_poly.type
_entity_poly.pdbx_seq_one_letter_code
_entity_poly.pdbx_strand_id
1 'polypeptide(L)'
;MSPAPRSTRELTPGMKMEVVFALQDAIHNGKLAHGSIQATAIRCQVGRATVRKIWRDFKSGSMASKKKGRVGPKPRHTPAEVTEIVRSVPARDRSTMRDMASSTGISVSTLCRHLKSGTINRRSSRLKPLLTDSNKFERLAFCRAHVNIQLDAMNDYLSSSAQSKAMDTSKTLRRFAFGSNIHQDLPQPIWRAIEKTNPELFLSLGNN
;
A
#
# COMPACT_ATOMS: atom_id res chain seq x y z
N MET A 1 28.63 -26.10 37.62
CA MET A 1 27.43 -26.17 36.77
C MET A 1 27.76 -25.48 35.45
N SER A 2 27.76 -26.21 34.33
CA SER A 2 27.96 -25.61 33.01
C SER A 2 26.64 -24.98 32.54
N PRO A 3 26.58 -23.66 32.25
CA PRO A 3 25.37 -23.05 31.70
C PRO A 3 24.93 -23.74 30.40
N ALA A 4 23.62 -23.76 30.16
CA ALA A 4 22.99 -24.47 29.05
C ALA A 4 23.52 -24.00 27.68
N PRO A 5 23.64 -24.92 26.70
CA PRO A 5 24.11 -24.58 25.37
C PRO A 5 23.20 -23.55 24.69
N ARG A 6 23.81 -22.63 23.94
CA ARG A 6 23.08 -21.56 23.23
C ARG A 6 22.11 -22.18 22.21
N SER A 7 20.85 -21.77 22.27
CA SER A 7 19.78 -22.27 21.37
C SER A 7 19.88 -21.74 19.94
N THR A 8 20.60 -20.63 19.72
CA THR A 8 20.73 -20.00 18.39
C THR A 8 22.19 -19.67 18.06
N ARG A 9 22.51 -19.70 16.77
CA ARG A 9 23.85 -19.38 16.24
C ARG A 9 24.30 -17.96 16.57
N GLU A 10 23.36 -17.01 16.55
CA GLU A 10 23.63 -15.58 16.70
C GLU A 10 23.50 -15.13 18.15
N LEU A 11 24.37 -14.22 18.60
CA LEU A 11 24.21 -13.60 19.91
C LEU A 11 23.07 -12.59 19.87
N THR A 12 22.17 -12.69 20.84
CA THR A 12 21.12 -11.71 21.06
C THR A 12 21.73 -10.36 21.45
N PRO A 13 21.04 -9.22 21.20
CA PRO A 13 21.52 -7.91 21.63
C PRO A 13 21.83 -7.85 23.13
N GLY A 14 20.98 -8.48 23.96
CA GLY A 14 21.18 -8.56 25.41
C GLY A 14 22.49 -9.25 25.80
N MET A 15 22.79 -10.43 25.22
CA MET A 15 24.06 -11.13 25.47
C MET A 15 25.27 -10.32 25.04
N LYS A 16 25.17 -9.57 23.93
CA LYS A 16 26.27 -8.69 23.51
C LYS A 16 26.49 -7.55 24.50
N MET A 17 25.42 -6.99 25.08
CA MET A 17 25.53 -5.96 26.11
C MET A 17 26.07 -6.51 27.43
N GLU A 18 25.71 -7.74 27.81
CA GLU A 18 26.29 -8.41 28.98
C GLU A 18 27.81 -8.55 28.86
N VAL A 19 28.30 -8.94 27.67
CA VAL A 19 29.74 -8.97 27.37
C VAL A 19 30.38 -7.59 27.48
N VAL A 20 29.69 -6.53 27.04
CA VAL A 20 30.18 -5.15 27.13
C VAL A 20 30.28 -4.71 28.59
N PHE A 21 29.23 -4.91 29.39
CA PHE A 21 29.23 -4.56 30.81
C PHE A 21 30.33 -5.30 31.57
N ALA A 22 30.47 -6.62 31.35
CA ALA A 22 31.54 -7.40 31.97
C ALA A 22 32.95 -6.92 31.61
N LEU A 23 33.14 -6.33 30.43
CA LEU A 23 34.43 -5.73 30.03
C LEU A 23 34.60 -4.31 30.58
N GLN A 24 33.52 -3.54 30.72
CA GLN A 24 33.55 -2.22 31.37
C GLN A 24 33.91 -2.33 32.85
N ASP A 25 33.34 -3.31 33.56
CA ASP A 25 33.66 -3.60 34.97
C ASP A 25 35.14 -3.98 35.16
N ALA A 26 35.77 -4.53 34.12
CA ALA A 26 37.18 -4.95 34.13
C ALA A 26 38.16 -3.84 33.69
N ILE A 27 37.68 -2.60 33.51
CA ILE A 27 38.54 -1.44 33.21
C ILE A 27 39.17 -0.93 34.50
N HIS A 28 40.49 -0.83 34.51
CA HIS A 28 41.27 -0.23 35.58
C HIS A 28 42.23 0.81 34.99
N ASN A 29 42.27 2.02 35.54
CA ASN A 29 43.07 3.14 35.02
C ASN A 29 42.87 3.41 33.51
N GLY A 30 41.61 3.34 33.06
CA GLY A 30 41.24 3.59 31.66
C GLY A 30 41.70 2.51 30.66
N LYS A 31 42.29 1.41 31.15
CA LYS A 31 42.72 0.28 30.33
C LYS A 31 42.01 -0.99 30.75
N LEU A 32 41.76 -1.84 29.78
CA LEU A 32 41.16 -3.14 30.02
C LEU A 32 42.22 -4.06 30.66
N ALA A 33 41.91 -4.64 31.83
CA ALA A 33 42.85 -5.50 32.55
C ALA A 33 43.31 -6.70 31.69
N HIS A 34 44.55 -7.15 31.88
CA HIS A 34 45.06 -8.33 31.17
C HIS A 34 44.21 -9.57 31.49
N GLY A 35 43.96 -10.42 30.50
CA GLY A 35 43.17 -11.64 30.68
C GLY A 35 41.64 -11.45 30.79
N SER A 36 41.15 -10.23 31.00
CA SER A 36 39.71 -9.91 31.08
C SER A 36 38.90 -10.45 29.91
N ILE A 37 39.38 -10.33 28.67
CA ILE A 37 38.72 -10.88 27.48
C ILE A 37 38.51 -12.38 27.60
N GLN A 38 39.49 -13.11 28.13
CA GLN A 38 39.40 -14.55 28.34
C GLN A 38 38.45 -14.88 29.50
N ALA A 39 38.51 -14.11 30.59
CA ALA A 39 37.59 -14.27 31.72
C ALA A 39 36.13 -14.04 31.31
N THR A 40 35.84 -12.98 30.55
CA THR A 40 34.51 -12.69 30.00
C THR A 40 34.06 -13.75 29.01
N ALA A 41 34.98 -14.27 28.17
CA ALA A 41 34.68 -15.37 27.25
C ALA A 41 34.19 -16.63 27.99
N ILE A 42 34.85 -16.99 29.09
CA ILE A 42 34.46 -18.10 29.95
C ILE A 42 33.12 -17.81 30.64
N ARG A 43 32.97 -16.64 31.27
CA ARG A 43 31.76 -16.21 31.98
C ARG A 43 30.53 -16.23 31.08
N CYS A 44 30.62 -15.65 29.90
CA CYS A 44 29.50 -15.53 28.96
C CYS A 44 29.37 -16.73 28.01
N GLN A 45 30.26 -17.72 28.09
CA GLN A 45 30.35 -18.87 27.16
C GLN A 45 30.40 -18.46 25.67
N VAL A 46 31.18 -17.42 25.39
CA VAL A 46 31.35 -16.88 24.04
C VAL A 46 32.82 -17.01 23.65
N GLY A 47 33.11 -17.41 22.42
CA GLY A 47 34.50 -17.53 21.97
C GLY A 47 35.28 -16.20 22.12
N ARG A 48 36.54 -16.28 22.57
CA ARG A 48 37.43 -15.13 22.81
C ARG A 48 37.49 -14.15 21.64
N ALA A 49 37.53 -14.65 20.41
CA ALA A 49 37.53 -13.83 19.19
C ALA A 49 36.23 -13.01 19.02
N THR A 50 35.09 -13.58 19.41
CA THR A 50 33.79 -12.91 19.39
C THR A 50 33.71 -11.82 20.45
N VAL A 51 34.19 -12.08 21.68
CA VAL A 51 34.29 -11.07 22.74
C VAL A 51 35.15 -9.88 22.27
N ARG A 52 36.33 -10.15 21.70
CA ARG A 52 37.19 -9.11 21.12
C ARG A 52 36.50 -8.30 20.03
N LYS A 53 35.75 -8.97 19.16
CA LYS A 53 34.98 -8.31 18.10
C LYS A 53 33.89 -7.42 18.68
N ILE A 54 33.09 -7.91 19.64
CA ILE A 54 32.04 -7.14 20.31
C ILE A 54 32.62 -5.89 20.95
N TRP A 55 33.74 -6.02 21.68
CA TRP A 55 34.40 -4.88 22.31
C TRP A 55 34.85 -3.82 21.29
N ARG A 56 35.43 -4.25 20.17
CA ARG A 56 35.80 -3.34 19.07
C ARG A 56 34.58 -2.66 18.46
N ASP A 57 33.53 -3.42 18.17
CA ASP A 57 32.30 -2.92 17.55
C ASP A 57 31.61 -1.91 18.49
N PHE A 58 31.57 -2.19 19.80
CA PHE A 58 31.11 -1.27 20.85
C PHE A 58 31.90 0.04 20.86
N LYS A 59 33.23 -0.03 20.92
CA LYS A 59 34.09 1.18 20.89
C LYS A 59 33.94 1.99 19.60
N SER A 60 33.58 1.35 18.49
CA SER A 60 33.27 2.03 17.22
C SER A 60 31.86 2.61 17.15
N GLY A 61 31.02 2.40 18.17
CA GLY A 61 29.64 2.90 18.22
C GLY A 61 28.61 2.12 17.41
N SER A 62 28.97 0.94 16.85
CA SER A 62 28.06 0.18 15.98
C SER A 62 28.09 -1.32 16.26
N MET A 63 27.13 -1.78 17.08
CA MET A 63 26.90 -3.20 17.39
C MET A 63 25.73 -3.85 16.62
N ALA A 64 25.05 -3.04 15.81
CA ALA A 64 23.91 -3.50 15.01
C ALA A 64 24.35 -4.55 13.97
N SER A 65 23.41 -5.43 13.61
CA SER A 65 23.68 -6.45 12.59
C SER A 65 23.92 -5.81 11.23
N LYS A 66 25.11 -6.03 10.66
CA LYS A 66 25.47 -5.61 9.29
C LYS A 66 24.92 -6.54 8.19
N LYS A 67 24.04 -7.47 8.56
CA LYS A 67 23.46 -8.44 7.61
C LYS A 67 22.41 -7.80 6.71
N LYS A 68 21.60 -6.88 7.24
CA LYS A 68 20.55 -6.20 6.47
C LYS A 68 21.17 -5.55 5.22
N GLY A 69 20.71 -5.94 4.04
CA GLY A 69 21.23 -5.49 2.74
C GLY A 69 22.50 -6.17 2.24
N ARG A 70 23.25 -6.88 3.09
CA ARG A 70 24.45 -7.65 2.69
C ARG A 70 24.13 -9.12 2.38
N VAL A 71 23.14 -9.67 3.07
CA VAL A 71 22.71 -11.06 2.90
C VAL A 71 21.37 -11.13 2.17
N GLY A 72 21.15 -12.25 1.47
CA GLY A 72 19.95 -12.52 0.71
C GLY A 72 20.12 -12.24 -0.80
N PRO A 73 19.12 -12.63 -1.61
CA PRO A 73 19.14 -12.38 -3.04
C PRO A 73 19.16 -10.88 -3.35
N LYS A 74 20.00 -10.47 -4.30
CA LYS A 74 19.99 -9.10 -4.82
C LYS A 74 18.71 -8.89 -5.64
N PRO A 75 18.06 -7.71 -5.55
CA PRO A 75 16.95 -7.38 -6.43
C PRO A 75 17.39 -7.46 -7.90
N ARG A 76 16.57 -8.09 -8.75
CA ARG A 76 16.84 -8.20 -10.19
C ARG A 76 16.67 -6.85 -10.90
N HIS A 77 15.76 -6.02 -10.41
CA HIS A 77 15.51 -4.68 -10.93
C HIS A 77 15.59 -3.68 -9.79
N THR A 78 16.30 -2.58 -10.01
CA THR A 78 16.30 -1.45 -9.07
C THR A 78 15.00 -0.66 -9.18
N PRO A 79 14.58 0.06 -8.12
CA PRO A 79 13.39 0.93 -8.21
C PRO A 79 13.47 1.95 -9.34
N ALA A 80 14.67 2.48 -9.62
CA ALA A 80 14.91 3.42 -10.71
C ALA A 80 14.67 2.77 -12.08
N GLU A 81 15.29 1.60 -12.32
CA GLU A 81 15.10 0.82 -13.56
C GLU A 81 13.62 0.47 -13.80
N VAL A 82 12.91 -0.01 -12.78
CA VAL A 82 11.48 -0.33 -12.93
C VAL A 82 10.68 0.90 -13.30
N THR A 83 11.00 2.06 -12.71
CA THR A 83 10.30 3.30 -13.01
C THR A 83 10.56 3.74 -14.46
N GLU A 84 11.79 3.62 -14.93
CA GLU A 84 12.17 3.93 -16.31
C GLU A 84 11.47 3.02 -17.32
N ILE A 85 11.53 1.70 -17.09
CA ILE A 85 10.88 0.69 -17.94
C ILE A 85 9.37 0.91 -17.97
N VAL A 86 8.73 1.17 -16.83
CA VAL A 86 7.27 1.41 -16.80
C VAL A 86 6.92 2.73 -17.50
N ARG A 87 7.78 3.76 -17.44
CA ARG A 87 7.56 5.02 -18.15
C ARG A 87 7.67 4.89 -19.66
N SER A 88 8.55 4.03 -20.17
CA SER A 88 8.69 3.80 -21.62
C SER A 88 7.51 3.06 -22.22
N VAL A 89 6.67 2.38 -21.41
CA VAL A 89 5.46 1.72 -21.89
C VAL A 89 4.39 2.77 -22.27
N PRO A 90 3.73 2.63 -23.44
CA PRO A 90 2.60 3.48 -23.81
C PRO A 90 1.48 3.49 -22.77
N ALA A 91 0.74 4.60 -22.63
CA ALA A 91 -0.28 4.75 -21.59
C ALA A 91 -1.38 3.68 -21.66
N ARG A 92 -1.76 3.25 -22.87
CA ARG A 92 -2.75 2.18 -23.10
C ARG A 92 -2.35 0.84 -22.48
N ASP A 93 -1.05 0.56 -22.44
CA ASP A 93 -0.48 -0.71 -21.98
C ASP A 93 -0.07 -0.65 -20.49
N ARG A 94 -0.41 0.47 -19.81
CA ARG A 94 -0.21 0.71 -18.37
C ARG A 94 -1.50 0.57 -17.54
N SER A 95 -2.57 0.05 -18.13
CA SER A 95 -3.89 -0.06 -17.51
C SER A 95 -3.92 -1.11 -16.39
N THR A 96 -3.47 -2.34 -16.68
CA THR A 96 -3.45 -3.45 -15.72
C THR A 96 -2.03 -3.93 -15.45
N MET A 97 -1.86 -4.60 -14.30
CA MET A 97 -0.58 -5.23 -13.97
C MET A 97 -0.16 -6.30 -14.98
N ARG A 98 -1.13 -6.96 -15.63
CA ARG A 98 -0.90 -8.01 -16.61
C ARG A 98 -0.44 -7.43 -17.95
N ASP A 99 -1.03 -6.32 -18.37
CA ASP A 99 -0.61 -5.61 -19.60
C ASP A 99 0.77 -5.01 -19.43
N MET A 100 1.04 -4.40 -18.27
CA MET A 100 2.39 -3.94 -17.93
C MET A 100 3.39 -5.09 -17.89
N ALA A 101 3.04 -6.24 -17.30
CA ALA A 101 3.95 -7.38 -17.26
C ALA A 101 4.29 -7.91 -18.67
N SER A 102 3.28 -7.97 -19.54
CA SER A 102 3.44 -8.41 -20.93
C SER A 102 4.30 -7.42 -21.73
N SER A 103 4.15 -6.12 -21.47
CA SER A 103 4.89 -5.06 -22.17
C SER A 103 6.31 -4.84 -21.66
N THR A 104 6.55 -5.02 -20.36
CA THR A 104 7.86 -4.76 -19.71
C THR A 104 8.72 -6.00 -19.57
N GLY A 105 8.14 -7.20 -19.70
CA GLY A 105 8.80 -8.47 -19.36
C GLY A 105 9.00 -8.69 -17.86
N ILE A 106 8.56 -7.76 -17.00
CA ILE A 106 8.64 -7.89 -15.54
C ILE A 106 7.43 -8.69 -15.06
N SER A 107 7.67 -9.75 -14.29
CA SER A 107 6.58 -10.55 -13.70
C SER A 107 5.56 -9.70 -12.91
N VAL A 108 4.29 -10.07 -13.02
CA VAL A 108 3.18 -9.43 -12.28
C VAL A 108 3.46 -9.34 -10.78
N SER A 109 4.01 -10.41 -10.18
CA SER A 109 4.34 -10.45 -8.75
C SER A 109 5.40 -9.41 -8.36
N THR A 110 6.35 -9.13 -9.24
CA THR A 110 7.40 -8.13 -9.02
C THR A 110 6.85 -6.73 -9.17
N LEU A 111 6.09 -6.45 -10.21
CA LEU A 111 5.40 -5.16 -10.36
C LEU A 111 4.46 -4.90 -9.17
N CYS A 112 3.72 -5.90 -8.67
CA CYS A 112 2.86 -5.77 -7.49
C CYS A 112 3.66 -5.40 -6.22
N ARG A 113 4.87 -5.93 -6.06
CA ARG A 113 5.77 -5.54 -4.96
C ARG A 113 6.22 -4.09 -5.09
N HIS A 114 6.60 -3.66 -6.30
CA HIS A 114 6.96 -2.28 -6.58
C HIS A 114 5.81 -1.30 -6.36
N LEU A 115 4.58 -1.75 -6.59
CA LEU A 115 3.38 -0.97 -6.29
C LEU A 115 3.13 -0.85 -4.80
N LYS A 116 3.30 -1.93 -4.04
CA LYS A 116 3.18 -1.91 -2.57
C LYS A 116 4.29 -1.09 -1.91
N SER A 117 5.50 -1.08 -2.47
CA SER A 117 6.62 -0.28 -1.96
C SER A 117 6.59 1.18 -2.41
N GLY A 118 5.62 1.58 -3.24
CA GLY A 118 5.46 2.95 -3.73
C GLY A 118 6.45 3.37 -4.84
N THR A 119 7.18 2.42 -5.43
CA THR A 119 8.04 2.68 -6.60
C THR A 119 7.20 3.08 -7.81
N ILE A 120 6.09 2.37 -8.01
CA ILE A 120 5.06 2.73 -9.01
C ILE A 120 3.77 3.04 -8.25
N ASN A 121 3.02 4.03 -8.73
CA ASN A 121 1.78 4.47 -8.08
C ASN A 121 0.60 4.35 -9.04
N ARG A 122 -0.55 3.92 -8.52
CA ARG A 122 -1.80 3.97 -9.27
C ARG A 122 -2.22 5.43 -9.44
N ARG A 123 -2.59 5.78 -10.67
CA ARG A 123 -3.19 7.08 -10.99
C ARG A 123 -4.60 6.81 -11.48
N SER A 124 -5.58 7.20 -10.68
CA SER A 124 -6.96 7.36 -11.13
C SER A 124 -7.19 8.83 -11.46
N SER A 125 -7.65 9.12 -12.67
CA SER A 125 -8.21 10.43 -13.01
C SER A 125 -9.68 10.43 -12.64
N ARG A 126 -10.15 11.50 -11.99
CA ARG A 126 -11.58 11.70 -11.77
C ARG A 126 -12.22 12.01 -13.14
N LEU A 127 -12.95 11.04 -13.71
CA LEU A 127 -13.50 11.16 -15.07
C LEU A 127 -14.57 12.26 -15.21
N LYS A 128 -15.05 12.81 -14.09
CA LYS A 128 -16.05 13.88 -14.04
C LYS A 128 -15.49 15.07 -13.25
N PRO A 129 -14.83 16.04 -13.89
CA PRO A 129 -14.50 17.29 -13.23
C PRO A 129 -15.80 18.00 -12.84
N LEU A 130 -15.75 18.77 -11.74
CA LEU A 130 -16.85 19.68 -11.40
C LEU A 130 -16.95 20.71 -12.52
N LEU A 131 -18.09 20.76 -13.19
CA LEU A 131 -18.32 21.69 -14.29
C LEU A 131 -18.81 23.01 -13.71
N THR A 132 -18.11 24.09 -14.05
CA THR A 132 -18.64 25.45 -13.91
C THR A 132 -19.81 25.65 -14.87
N ASP A 133 -20.67 26.64 -14.62
CA ASP A 133 -21.80 26.89 -15.51
C ASP A 133 -21.35 27.25 -16.94
N SER A 134 -20.24 27.98 -17.08
CA SER A 134 -19.59 28.23 -18.40
C SER A 134 -19.25 26.92 -19.13
N ASN A 135 -18.60 25.98 -18.44
CA ASN A 135 -18.25 24.68 -19.04
C ASN A 135 -19.49 23.87 -19.43
N LYS A 136 -20.61 24.01 -18.71
CA LYS A 136 -21.88 23.36 -19.09
C LYS A 136 -22.44 23.96 -20.38
N PHE A 137 -22.43 25.29 -20.51
CA PHE A 137 -22.90 25.97 -21.71
C PHE A 137 -22.07 25.62 -22.94
N GLU A 138 -20.74 25.62 -22.82
CA GLU A 138 -19.83 25.23 -23.91
C GLU A 138 -20.06 23.78 -24.36
N ARG A 139 -20.24 22.86 -23.40
CA ARG A 139 -20.56 21.46 -23.72
C ARG A 139 -21.91 21.32 -24.43
N LEU A 140 -22.92 22.07 -24.00
CA LEU A 140 -24.23 22.08 -24.67
C LEU A 140 -24.13 22.64 -26.09
N ALA A 141 -23.36 23.70 -26.30
CA ALA A 141 -23.11 24.26 -27.63
C ALA A 141 -22.38 23.26 -28.55
N PHE A 142 -21.34 22.59 -28.03
CA PHE A 142 -20.62 21.55 -28.75
C PHE A 142 -21.53 20.38 -29.14
N CYS A 143 -22.33 19.86 -28.20
CA CYS A 143 -23.29 18.79 -28.48
C CYS A 143 -24.31 19.23 -29.54
N ARG A 144 -24.89 20.43 -29.41
CA ARG A 144 -25.85 20.95 -30.40
C ARG A 144 -25.27 21.06 -31.81
N ALA A 145 -23.99 21.41 -31.93
CA ALA A 145 -23.31 21.50 -33.22
C ALA A 145 -22.97 20.14 -33.85
N HIS A 146 -22.89 19.06 -33.07
CA HIS A 146 -22.41 17.75 -33.52
C HIS A 146 -23.42 16.62 -33.39
N VAL A 147 -24.57 16.86 -32.79
CA VAL A 147 -25.68 15.91 -32.78
C VAL A 147 -26.59 16.28 -33.95
N ASN A 148 -26.53 15.47 -35.02
CA ASN A 148 -27.53 15.51 -36.08
C ASN A 148 -28.75 14.73 -35.59
N ILE A 149 -29.61 15.42 -34.83
CA ILE A 149 -30.84 14.81 -34.35
C ILE A 149 -31.79 14.74 -35.54
N GLN A 150 -31.97 13.55 -36.12
CA GLN A 150 -33.24 13.29 -36.79
C GLN A 150 -34.31 13.38 -35.70
N LEU A 151 -34.99 14.52 -35.66
CA LEU A 151 -36.00 14.86 -34.64
C LEU A 151 -36.99 13.70 -34.44
N ASP A 152 -37.27 12.99 -35.52
CA ASP A 152 -38.16 11.83 -35.59
C ASP A 152 -37.69 10.68 -34.69
N ALA A 153 -36.42 10.28 -34.74
CA ALA A 153 -35.88 9.18 -33.92
C ALA A 153 -35.86 9.51 -32.41
N MET A 154 -35.69 10.80 -32.08
CA MET A 154 -35.73 11.27 -30.69
C MET A 154 -37.16 11.37 -30.15
N ASN A 155 -38.11 11.79 -31.00
CA ASN A 155 -39.53 11.76 -30.67
C ASN A 155 -40.05 10.33 -30.52
N ASP A 156 -39.59 9.37 -31.31
CA ASP A 156 -39.93 7.95 -31.17
C ASP A 156 -39.39 7.36 -29.86
N TYR A 157 -38.17 7.72 -29.47
CA TYR A 157 -37.59 7.31 -28.18
C TYR A 157 -38.33 7.92 -26.98
N LEU A 158 -38.68 9.20 -27.04
CA LEU A 158 -39.47 9.87 -25.98
C LEU A 158 -40.89 9.30 -25.88
N SER A 159 -41.53 9.05 -27.02
CA SER A 159 -42.87 8.44 -27.10
C SER A 159 -42.91 7.01 -26.55
N SER A 160 -41.85 6.21 -26.79
CA SER A 160 -41.75 4.84 -26.28
C SER A 160 -41.31 4.76 -24.81
N SER A 161 -40.47 5.69 -24.34
CA SER A 161 -40.07 5.77 -22.92
C SER A 161 -41.19 6.31 -22.02
N ALA A 162 -42.15 7.07 -22.56
CA ALA A 162 -43.31 7.57 -21.81
C ALA A 162 -44.32 6.46 -21.42
N GLN A 163 -44.15 5.25 -21.94
CA GLN A 163 -44.99 4.09 -21.59
C GLN A 163 -44.48 3.29 -20.38
N SER A 164 -43.45 3.76 -19.67
CA SER A 164 -43.14 3.21 -18.33
C SER A 164 -44.26 3.60 -17.37
N LYS A 165 -45.05 2.62 -16.91
CA LYS A 165 -46.13 2.71 -15.90
C LYS A 165 -46.11 4.03 -15.13
N ALA A 166 -47.13 4.85 -15.35
CA ALA A 166 -47.37 6.05 -14.55
C ALA A 166 -47.16 5.73 -13.07
N MET A 167 -46.25 6.46 -12.42
CA MET A 167 -46.12 6.40 -10.97
C MET A 167 -47.48 6.76 -10.38
N ASP A 168 -48.01 5.92 -9.50
CA ASP A 168 -49.21 6.21 -8.74
C ASP A 168 -48.98 7.45 -7.86
N THR A 169 -49.40 8.61 -8.35
CA THR A 169 -49.27 9.90 -7.68
C THR A 169 -50.18 10.03 -6.46
N SER A 170 -51.06 9.05 -6.19
CA SER A 170 -51.91 9.03 -4.99
C SER A 170 -51.10 8.80 -3.71
N LYS A 171 -49.89 8.23 -3.80
CA LYS A 171 -49.10 7.83 -2.63
C LYS A 171 -48.06 8.91 -2.31
N THR A 172 -48.32 9.73 -1.30
CA THR A 172 -47.33 10.68 -0.79
C THR A 172 -46.19 9.92 -0.11
N LEU A 173 -45.07 9.75 -0.82
CA LEU A 173 -43.85 9.18 -0.26
C LEU A 173 -43.23 10.15 0.76
N ARG A 174 -42.91 9.67 1.95
CA ARG A 174 -42.34 10.46 3.06
C ARG A 174 -40.92 10.04 3.44
N ARG A 175 -40.51 8.83 3.06
CA ARG A 175 -39.19 8.26 3.40
C ARG A 175 -38.46 7.86 2.12
N PHE A 176 -37.50 8.70 1.73
CA PHE A 176 -36.66 8.47 0.55
C PHE A 176 -35.25 8.11 0.99
N ALA A 177 -34.63 7.14 0.30
CA ALA A 177 -33.21 6.82 0.47
C ALA A 177 -32.50 6.78 -0.88
N PHE A 178 -31.27 7.30 -0.91
CA PHE A 178 -30.42 7.32 -2.11
C PHE A 178 -29.19 6.45 -1.88
N GLY A 179 -28.98 5.45 -2.75
CA GLY A 179 -27.89 4.49 -2.68
C GLY A 179 -26.61 5.02 -3.31
N SER A 180 -25.71 5.55 -2.46
CA SER A 180 -24.24 5.70 -2.62
C SER A 180 -23.61 6.26 -1.33
N ASN A 181 -24.40 6.91 -0.47
CA ASN A 181 -23.92 7.75 0.64
C ASN A 181 -24.44 7.37 2.04
N ILE A 182 -25.05 6.20 2.23
CA ILE A 182 -25.37 5.74 3.58
C ILE A 182 -24.11 5.11 4.18
N HIS A 183 -23.42 5.87 5.03
CA HIS A 183 -22.26 5.46 5.85
C HIS A 183 -21.10 4.81 5.07
N GLN A 184 -20.31 5.64 4.38
CA GLN A 184 -19.11 5.23 3.62
C GLN A 184 -17.97 4.66 4.50
N ASP A 185 -18.11 4.75 5.83
CA ASP A 185 -17.09 4.33 6.80
C ASP A 185 -17.15 2.83 7.12
N LEU A 186 -18.14 2.11 6.59
CA LEU A 186 -18.35 0.67 6.79
C LEU A 186 -18.06 -0.12 5.51
N PRO A 187 -17.40 -1.28 5.60
CA PRO A 187 -17.26 -2.18 4.45
C PRO A 187 -18.65 -2.68 4.00
N GLN A 188 -18.90 -2.61 2.69
CA GLN A 188 -20.09 -3.16 2.02
C GLN A 188 -20.44 -4.56 2.60
N PRO A 189 -21.73 -4.86 2.88
CA PRO A 189 -22.88 -4.35 2.14
C PRO A 189 -23.82 -3.40 2.92
N ILE A 190 -24.34 -2.39 2.19
CA ILE A 190 -25.26 -1.33 2.66
C ILE A 190 -26.66 -1.82 3.09
N TRP A 191 -26.97 -3.10 2.90
CA TRP A 191 -28.31 -3.68 3.13
C TRP A 191 -28.81 -3.52 4.56
N ARG A 192 -27.94 -3.69 5.56
CA ARG A 192 -28.30 -3.50 6.97
C ARG A 192 -28.78 -2.07 7.27
N ALA A 193 -28.20 -1.08 6.60
CA ALA A 193 -28.56 0.31 6.81
C ALA A 193 -29.88 0.67 6.09
N ILE A 194 -30.16 0.04 4.95
CA ILE A 194 -31.43 0.16 4.23
C ILE A 194 -32.56 -0.49 5.06
N GLU A 195 -32.34 -1.69 5.59
CA GLU A 195 -33.30 -2.37 6.48
C GLU A 195 -33.62 -1.53 7.71
N LYS A 196 -32.61 -0.89 8.32
CA LYS A 196 -32.79 -0.01 9.48
C LYS A 196 -33.60 1.25 9.15
N THR A 197 -33.39 1.83 7.97
CA THR A 197 -34.04 3.10 7.58
C THR A 197 -35.42 2.90 6.97
N ASN A 198 -35.73 1.69 6.50
CA ASN A 198 -37.00 1.28 5.91
C ASN A 198 -37.62 2.34 4.96
N PRO A 199 -36.90 2.72 3.89
CA PRO A 199 -37.37 3.73 2.96
C PRO A 199 -38.57 3.22 2.14
N GLU A 200 -39.49 4.12 1.83
CA GLU A 200 -40.62 3.84 0.93
C GLU A 200 -40.19 3.85 -0.54
N LEU A 201 -39.10 4.55 -0.85
CA LEU A 201 -38.45 4.54 -2.15
C LEU A 201 -36.93 4.55 -1.95
N PHE A 202 -36.26 3.52 -2.48
CA PHE A 202 -34.80 3.45 -2.54
C PHE A 202 -34.33 3.63 -3.98
N LEU A 203 -33.60 4.71 -4.23
CA LEU A 203 -33.01 5.02 -5.54
C LEU A 203 -31.55 4.59 -5.54
N SER A 204 -31.25 3.48 -6.21
CA SER A 204 -29.87 3.02 -6.41
C SER A 204 -29.17 3.91 -7.44
N LEU A 205 -28.27 4.77 -6.97
CA LEU A 205 -27.40 5.55 -7.84
C LEU A 205 -26.16 4.68 -8.08
N GLY A 206 -26.22 3.83 -9.10
CA GLY A 206 -25.14 2.89 -9.44
C GLY A 206 -23.76 3.55 -9.43
N ASN A 207 -22.77 2.80 -8.95
CA ASN A 207 -21.38 3.25 -8.94
C ASN A 207 -20.89 3.58 -10.36
N ASN A 208 -20.29 4.76 -10.54
CA ASN A 208 -19.22 4.95 -11.54
C ASN A 208 -17.89 4.79 -10.82
#